data_AF-A0A936AMG6-F1
#
_entry.id   AF-A0A936AMG6-F1
#
_cell.length_a   1.000
_cell.length_b   1.000
_cell.length_c   1.000
_cell.angle_alpha   90.00
_cell.angle_beta   90.00
_cell.angle_gamma   90.00
#
_symmetry.space_group_name_H-M   'P 1'
#
loop_
_entity.id
_entity.type
_entity.pdbx_description
1 polymer ?
#
loop_
_entity_poly.entity_id
_entity_poly.type
_entity_poly.pdbx_seq_one_letter_code
_entity_poly.pdbx_strand_id
1 'polypeptide(L)'
;MLEKDLTGNQGNYLVEEDRFQFLKQLEERNLVIPVVGNLAGERALKNIATFLKDKGITVSALYTSNVEFYLMRGDDFDRFARSVASLPRDERSVIIRSYFNGTWGYQHPQSVSGYYSTQLMQTMESFVKEYMAGGYQSYSDIISKHMLDLKP
;
A
#
# COMPACT_ATOMS: atom_id res chain seq x y z
N MET A 1 -1.76 -15.57 14.94
CA MET A 1 -1.38 -15.85 13.54
C MET A 1 -2.27 -16.92 12.91
N LEU A 2 -3.55 -16.95 13.28
CA LEU A 2 -4.51 -17.96 12.80
C LEU A 2 -5.53 -17.37 11.82
N GLU A 3 -5.35 -16.10 11.49
CA GLU A 3 -6.31 -15.31 10.73
C GLU A 3 -6.46 -15.83 9.30
N LYS A 4 -7.69 -15.74 8.79
CA LYS A 4 -8.05 -16.20 7.45
C LYS A 4 -8.41 -15.01 6.57
N ASP A 5 -8.10 -15.10 5.28
CA ASP A 5 -8.57 -14.16 4.29
C ASP A 5 -10.07 -14.35 3.96
N LEU A 6 -10.57 -13.55 3.03
CA LEU A 6 -11.98 -13.57 2.59
C LEU A 6 -12.41 -14.90 1.95
N THR A 7 -11.46 -15.75 1.58
CA THR A 7 -11.70 -17.09 1.01
C THR A 7 -11.52 -18.21 2.04
N GLY A 8 -11.22 -17.87 3.30
CA GLY A 8 -11.04 -18.83 4.39
C GLY A 8 -9.64 -19.44 4.49
N ASN A 9 -8.67 -18.91 3.73
CA ASN A 9 -7.30 -19.40 3.69
C ASN A 9 -6.38 -18.59 4.61
N GLN A 10 -5.40 -19.25 5.23
CA GLN A 10 -4.39 -18.54 6.02
C GLN A 10 -3.29 -18.03 5.07
N GLY A 11 -3.17 -16.70 4.96
CA GLY A 11 -2.27 -16.05 4.00
C GLY A 11 -0.82 -15.85 4.47
N ASN A 12 -0.51 -16.07 5.75
CA ASN A 12 0.79 -15.69 6.30
C ASN A 12 1.91 -16.71 6.02
N TYR A 13 3.16 -16.24 5.95
CA TYR A 13 4.32 -17.06 5.57
C TYR A 13 4.73 -18.11 6.60
N LEU A 14 4.15 -18.07 7.81
CA LEU A 14 4.46 -19.01 8.90
C LEU A 14 3.47 -20.18 8.98
N VAL A 15 2.51 -20.26 8.05
CA VAL A 15 1.53 -21.37 7.98
C VAL A 15 2.09 -22.57 7.22
N GLU A 16 2.85 -22.33 6.16
CA GLU A 16 3.37 -23.34 5.23
C GLU A 16 4.89 -23.20 5.08
N GLU A 17 5.61 -24.32 5.12
CA GLU A 17 7.08 -24.35 5.03
C GLU A 17 7.59 -23.68 3.74
N ASP A 18 6.94 -23.93 2.60
CA ASP A 18 7.36 -23.37 1.31
C ASP A 18 7.30 -21.83 1.30
N ARG A 19 6.33 -21.23 1.99
CA ARG A 19 6.22 -19.75 2.10
C ARG A 19 7.31 -19.18 2.99
N PHE A 20 7.64 -19.88 4.08
CA PHE A 20 8.76 -19.50 4.94
C PHE A 20 10.08 -19.59 4.18
N GLN A 21 10.33 -20.71 3.48
CA GLN A 21 11.54 -20.91 2.68
C GLN A 21 11.66 -19.88 1.55
N PHE A 22 10.54 -19.48 0.93
CA PHE A 22 10.54 -18.40 -0.06
C PHE A 22 11.08 -17.08 0.53
N LEU A 23 10.56 -16.64 1.68
CA LEU A 23 11.04 -15.42 2.34
C LEU A 23 12.49 -15.54 2.79
N LYS A 24 12.85 -16.68 3.40
CA LYS A 24 14.22 -16.97 3.82
C LYS A 24 15.21 -16.90 2.65
N GLN A 25 14.86 -17.45 1.47
CA GLN A 25 15.71 -17.37 0.28
C GLN A 25 15.85 -15.94 -0.27
N LEU A 26 14.86 -15.06 -0.08
CA LEU A 26 15.02 -13.64 -0.42
C LEU A 26 16.01 -12.98 0.53
N GLU A 27 15.91 -13.25 1.83
CA GLU A 27 16.86 -12.74 2.83
C GLU A 27 18.28 -13.24 2.60
N GLU A 28 18.48 -14.54 2.36
CA GLU A 28 19.80 -15.14 2.10
C GLU A 28 20.49 -14.59 0.84
N ARG A 29 19.70 -14.14 -0.14
CA ARG A 29 20.19 -13.49 -1.36
C ARG A 29 20.31 -11.97 -1.25
N ASN A 30 20.12 -11.40 -0.07
CA ASN A 30 20.11 -9.96 0.17
C ASN A 30 19.08 -9.21 -0.70
N LEU A 31 17.88 -9.77 -0.85
CA LEU A 31 16.77 -9.17 -1.60
C LEU A 31 15.72 -8.51 -0.68
N VAL A 32 15.90 -8.60 0.64
CA VAL A 32 15.14 -7.83 1.64
C VAL A 32 16.05 -6.73 2.16
N ILE A 33 15.82 -5.50 1.69
CA ILE A 33 16.69 -4.35 2.00
C ILE A 33 15.97 -3.38 2.94
N PRO A 34 16.37 -3.29 4.23
CA PRO A 34 15.83 -2.29 5.12
C PRO A 34 16.36 -0.91 4.76
N VAL A 35 15.46 0.05 4.56
CA VAL A 35 15.79 1.45 4.26
C VAL A 35 15.12 2.34 5.30
N VAL A 36 15.92 3.16 5.99
CA VAL A 36 15.39 4.20 6.90
C VAL A 36 14.93 5.39 6.05
N GLY A 37 13.65 5.73 6.13
CA GLY A 37 13.09 6.81 5.33
C GLY A 37 11.70 7.26 5.76
N ASN A 38 11.42 8.54 5.57
CA ASN A 38 10.07 9.09 5.62
C ASN A 38 9.41 8.92 4.24
N LEU A 39 8.21 8.36 4.18
CA LEU A 39 7.45 8.19 2.94
C LEU A 39 7.08 9.52 2.27
N ALA A 40 6.89 10.60 3.05
CA ALA A 40 6.71 11.95 2.52
C ALA A 40 8.04 12.76 2.46
N GLY A 41 9.16 12.13 2.82
CA GLY A 41 10.47 12.76 2.79
C GLY A 41 11.05 12.89 1.38
N GLU A 42 12.01 13.79 1.21
CA GLU A 42 12.54 14.13 -0.11
C GLU A 42 13.57 13.15 -0.66
N ARG A 43 13.94 12.10 0.09
CA ARG A 43 15.07 11.23 -0.25
C ARG A 43 14.66 9.78 -0.50
N ALA A 44 14.12 9.09 0.51
CA ALA A 44 14.01 7.64 0.49
C ALA A 44 13.20 7.10 -0.71
N LEU A 45 11.91 7.44 -0.83
CA LEU A 45 11.09 6.96 -1.94
C LEU A 45 11.58 7.44 -3.31
N LYS A 46 12.09 8.68 -3.42
CA LYS A 46 12.61 9.22 -4.68
C LYS A 46 13.87 8.50 -5.15
N ASN A 47 14.78 8.20 -4.23
CA ASN A 47 16.00 7.45 -4.55
C ASN A 47 15.69 6.00 -4.88
N ILE A 48 14.72 5.38 -4.18
CA ILE A 48 14.20 4.06 -4.56
C ILE A 48 13.61 4.10 -5.96
N ALA A 49 12.77 5.10 -6.29
CA ALA A 49 12.21 5.24 -7.63
C ALA A 49 13.28 5.36 -8.71
N THR A 50 14.34 6.13 -8.44
CA THR A 50 15.49 6.28 -9.35
C THR A 50 16.21 4.95 -9.52
N PHE A 51 16.55 4.28 -8.43
CA PHE A 51 17.19 2.97 -8.46
C PHE A 51 16.38 1.93 -9.25
N LEU A 52 15.07 1.87 -9.03
CA LEU A 52 14.20 0.93 -9.73
C LEU A 52 14.16 1.21 -11.24
N LYS A 53 14.09 2.49 -11.65
CA LYS A 53 14.16 2.89 -13.06
C LYS A 53 15.48 2.52 -13.70
N ASP A 54 16.60 2.80 -13.04
CA ASP A 54 17.94 2.48 -13.53
C ASP A 54 18.14 0.96 -13.72
N LYS A 55 17.40 0.16 -12.95
CA LYS A 55 17.41 -1.31 -13.04
C LYS A 55 16.31 -1.89 -13.92
N GLY A 56 15.40 -1.08 -14.47
CA GLY A 56 14.25 -1.57 -15.23
C GLY A 56 13.29 -2.42 -14.40
N ILE A 57 13.18 -2.16 -13.10
CA ILE A 57 12.34 -2.91 -12.17
C ILE A 57 11.03 -2.16 -11.94
N THR A 58 9.91 -2.86 -12.06
CA THR A 58 8.57 -2.33 -11.79
C THR A 58 8.14 -2.65 -10.36
N VAL A 59 7.44 -1.72 -9.70
CA VAL A 59 6.84 -1.96 -8.39
C VAL A 59 5.63 -2.88 -8.52
N SER A 60 5.61 -4.02 -7.85
CA SER A 60 4.41 -4.86 -7.80
C SER A 60 3.41 -4.36 -6.75
N ALA A 61 3.89 -3.98 -5.57
CA ALA A 61 3.04 -3.50 -4.49
C ALA A 61 3.75 -2.44 -3.63
N LEU A 62 2.98 -1.44 -3.19
CA LEU A 62 3.37 -0.46 -2.19
C LEU A 62 2.44 -0.59 -0.98
N TYR A 63 2.96 -1.07 0.15
CA TYR A 63 2.21 -1.15 1.41
C TYR A 63 2.42 0.11 2.24
N THR A 64 1.34 0.83 2.55
CA THR A 64 1.38 2.12 3.26
C THR A 64 0.84 2.05 4.69
N SER A 65 0.28 0.91 5.10
CA SER A 65 -0.49 0.80 6.34
C SER A 65 -1.52 1.94 6.42
N ASN A 66 -1.56 2.72 7.50
CA ASN A 66 -2.43 3.88 7.66
C ASN A 66 -1.69 5.23 7.53
N VAL A 67 -0.48 5.27 6.97
CA VAL A 67 0.34 6.49 6.95
C VAL A 67 -0.38 7.66 6.25
N GLU A 68 -1.16 7.37 5.20
CA GLU A 68 -1.90 8.34 4.40
C GLU A 68 -2.90 9.16 5.24
N PHE A 69 -3.42 8.59 6.34
CA PHE A 69 -4.27 9.31 7.29
C PHE A 69 -3.52 10.47 7.96
N TYR A 70 -2.27 10.25 8.38
CA TYR A 70 -1.48 11.28 9.05
C TYR A 70 -1.00 12.33 8.06
N LEU A 71 -0.60 11.91 6.85
CA LEU A 71 -0.13 12.83 5.81
C LEU A 71 -1.21 13.79 5.34
N MET A 72 -2.47 13.32 5.26
CA MET A 72 -3.64 14.15 4.91
C MET A 72 -4.08 15.13 6.00
N ARG A 73 -3.59 14.96 7.24
CA ARG A 73 -3.87 15.91 8.33
C ARG A 73 -2.84 17.04 8.41
N GLY A 74 -1.73 16.91 7.68
CA GLY A 74 -0.75 17.97 7.50
C GLY A 74 -0.60 18.32 6.02
N ASP A 75 0.53 18.91 5.65
CA ASP A 75 0.81 19.37 4.28
C ASP A 75 1.71 18.39 3.49
N ASP A 76 1.86 17.17 3.99
CA ASP A 76 2.84 16.19 3.50
C ASP A 76 2.30 15.26 2.42
N PHE A 77 0.97 15.18 2.26
CA PHE A 77 0.35 14.26 1.31
C PHE A 77 0.79 14.52 -0.13
N ASP A 78 0.87 15.79 -0.56
CA ASP A 78 1.30 16.14 -1.91
C ASP A 78 2.71 15.62 -2.21
N ARG A 79 3.65 15.77 -1.25
CA ARG A 79 5.03 15.27 -1.40
C ARG A 79 5.08 13.74 -1.50
N PHE A 80 4.27 13.06 -0.69
CA PHE A 80 4.12 11.62 -0.77
C PHE A 80 3.55 11.19 -2.13
N ALA A 81 2.44 11.78 -2.57
CA ALA A 81 1.76 11.43 -3.80
C ALA A 81 2.65 11.66 -5.04
N ARG A 82 3.45 12.74 -5.08
CA ARG A 82 4.49 12.94 -6.12
C ARG A 82 5.54 11.84 -6.11
N SER A 83 5.98 11.43 -4.91
CA SER A 83 6.97 10.36 -4.78
C SER A 83 6.41 9.03 -5.27
N VAL A 84 5.15 8.71 -4.94
CA VAL A 84 4.43 7.54 -5.48
C VAL A 84 4.30 7.64 -7.01
N ALA A 85 3.92 8.80 -7.53
CA ALA A 85 3.82 9.04 -8.97
C ALA A 85 5.14 8.83 -9.72
N SER A 86 6.26 9.05 -9.04
CA SER A 86 7.60 8.84 -9.61
C SER A 86 8.04 7.37 -9.70
N LEU A 87 7.42 6.45 -8.94
CA LEU A 87 7.77 5.03 -8.97
C LEU A 87 7.40 4.37 -10.31
N PRO A 88 8.26 3.50 -10.87
CA PRO A 88 7.89 2.70 -12.04
C PRO A 88 6.77 1.70 -11.68
N ARG A 89 5.71 1.69 -12.48
CA ARG A 89 4.49 0.89 -12.27
C ARG A 89 3.95 0.37 -13.59
N ASP A 90 3.17 -0.69 -13.52
CA ASP A 90 2.35 -1.22 -14.61
C ASP A 90 0.88 -1.34 -14.18
N GLU A 91 0.06 -1.98 -15.01
CA GLU A 91 -1.38 -2.17 -14.76
C GLU A 91 -1.69 -3.06 -13.54
N ARG A 92 -0.72 -3.85 -13.07
CA ARG A 92 -0.85 -4.78 -11.94
C ARG A 92 -0.29 -4.21 -10.65
N SER A 93 0.48 -3.13 -10.72
CA SER A 93 1.02 -2.42 -9.56
C SER A 93 -0.10 -1.91 -8.64
N VAL A 94 -0.04 -2.25 -7.35
CA VAL A 94 -1.07 -1.88 -6.37
C VAL A 94 -0.52 -1.10 -5.17
N ILE A 95 -1.37 -0.25 -4.59
CA ILE A 95 -1.20 0.29 -3.25
C ILE A 95 -2.10 -0.51 -2.32
N ILE A 96 -1.52 -0.97 -1.20
CA ILE A 96 -2.23 -1.69 -0.13
C ILE A 96 -2.18 -0.82 1.12
N ARG A 97 -3.35 -0.52 1.68
CA ARG A 97 -3.49 0.36 2.84
C ARG A 97 -4.46 -0.20 3.87
N SER A 98 -4.36 0.30 5.08
CA SER A 98 -5.15 -0.12 6.23
C SER A 98 -5.95 1.06 6.78
N TYR A 99 -7.28 0.94 6.74
CA TYR A 99 -8.23 1.93 7.26
C TYR A 99 -8.72 1.53 8.66
N PHE A 100 -8.55 2.41 9.65
CA PHE A 100 -8.82 2.13 11.08
C PHE A 100 -9.94 3.00 11.70
N ASN A 101 -10.84 3.57 10.90
CA ASN A 101 -11.77 4.60 11.41
C ASN A 101 -13.19 4.07 11.73
N GLY A 102 -13.32 2.75 11.96
CA GLY A 102 -14.57 2.12 12.41
C GLY A 102 -15.11 2.60 13.77
N THR A 103 -14.33 3.41 14.50
CA THR A 103 -14.75 4.06 15.76
C THR A 103 -15.37 5.46 15.54
N TRP A 104 -15.25 6.05 14.35
CA TRP A 104 -15.54 7.48 14.11
C TRP A 104 -16.63 7.74 13.05
N GLY A 105 -17.53 6.76 12.85
CA GLY A 105 -18.80 6.97 12.15
C GLY A 105 -18.84 6.62 10.66
N TYR A 106 -17.74 6.20 10.03
CA TYR A 106 -17.74 5.68 8.66
C TYR A 106 -17.29 4.22 8.61
N GLN A 107 -18.23 3.33 8.31
CA GLN A 107 -17.93 1.93 8.00
C GLN A 107 -17.71 1.80 6.50
N HIS A 108 -16.52 1.36 6.10
CA HIS A 108 -16.20 1.21 4.68
C HIS A 108 -17.01 0.03 4.09
N PRO A 109 -17.46 0.07 2.83
CA PRO A 109 -18.21 -1.04 2.21
C PRO A 109 -17.50 -2.41 2.22
N GLN A 110 -16.16 -2.36 2.28
CA GLN A 110 -15.29 -3.54 2.38
C GLN A 110 -14.96 -3.96 3.81
N SER A 111 -15.48 -3.27 4.83
CA SER A 111 -15.27 -3.65 6.24
C SER A 111 -15.87 -5.04 6.53
N VAL A 112 -15.13 -5.84 7.29
CA VAL A 112 -15.55 -7.17 7.76
C VAL A 112 -15.92 -7.07 9.23
N SER A 113 -17.08 -7.65 9.61
CA SER A 113 -17.54 -7.66 11.00
C SER A 113 -16.51 -8.33 11.92
N GLY A 114 -16.29 -7.75 13.11
CA GLY A 114 -15.33 -8.26 14.08
C GLY A 114 -13.88 -7.78 13.88
N TYR A 115 -13.58 -7.08 12.79
CA TYR A 115 -12.24 -6.54 12.53
C TYR A 115 -12.16 -5.04 12.83
N TYR A 116 -11.08 -4.64 13.50
CA TYR A 116 -10.83 -3.24 13.84
C TYR A 116 -10.37 -2.39 12.63
N SER A 117 -9.83 -3.04 11.60
CA SER A 117 -9.33 -2.36 10.41
C SER A 117 -9.91 -2.97 9.13
N THR A 118 -10.02 -2.15 8.10
CA THR A 118 -10.36 -2.58 6.74
C THR A 118 -9.12 -2.48 5.87
N GLN A 119 -8.73 -3.57 5.22
CA GLN A 119 -7.66 -3.55 4.23
C GLN A 119 -8.25 -3.11 2.89
N LEU A 120 -7.56 -2.21 2.21
CA LEU A 120 -8.01 -1.63 0.94
C LEU A 120 -6.89 -1.74 -0.08
N MET A 121 -7.29 -1.94 -1.33
CA MET A 121 -6.37 -2.05 -2.46
C MET A 121 -6.81 -1.11 -3.57
N GLN A 122 -5.84 -0.50 -4.25
CA GLN A 122 -6.06 0.40 -5.37
C GLN A 122 -4.91 0.21 -6.36
N THR A 123 -5.15 0.29 -7.66
CA THR A 123 -4.02 0.30 -8.61
C THR A 123 -3.20 1.57 -8.44
N MET A 124 -1.87 1.47 -8.50
CA MET A 124 -1.00 2.65 -8.45
C MET A 124 -1.33 3.62 -9.59
N GLU A 125 -1.76 3.10 -10.75
CA GLU A 125 -2.12 3.94 -11.89
C GLU A 125 -3.39 4.76 -11.65
N SER A 126 -4.45 4.18 -11.07
CA SER A 126 -5.64 4.96 -10.71
C SER A 126 -5.34 5.98 -9.62
N PHE A 127 -4.48 5.64 -8.65
CA PHE A 127 -4.03 6.58 -7.64
C PHE A 127 -3.36 7.79 -8.27
N VAL A 128 -2.39 7.57 -9.18
CA VAL A 128 -1.63 8.66 -9.77
C VAL A 128 -2.48 9.50 -10.72
N LYS A 129 -3.37 8.89 -11.52
CA LYS A 129 -4.29 9.64 -12.37
C LYS A 129 -5.19 10.57 -11.55
N GLU A 130 -5.79 10.07 -10.48
CA GLU A 130 -6.63 10.89 -9.59
C GLU A 130 -5.82 12.01 -8.93
N TYR A 131 -4.61 11.71 -8.46
CA TYR A 131 -3.73 12.72 -7.87
C TYR A 131 -3.36 13.83 -8.86
N MET A 132 -2.97 13.48 -10.09
CA MET A 132 -2.61 14.45 -11.13
C MET A 132 -3.79 15.32 -11.57
N ALA A 133 -5.03 14.83 -11.40
CA ALA A 133 -6.26 15.59 -11.62
C ALA A 133 -6.66 16.47 -10.41
N GLY A 134 -5.88 16.47 -9.33
CA GLY A 134 -6.21 17.19 -8.09
C GLY A 134 -7.37 16.57 -7.31
N GLY A 135 -7.62 15.27 -7.50
CA GLY A 135 -8.81 14.60 -7.00
C GLY A 135 -8.81 14.22 -5.52
N TYR A 136 -7.66 14.25 -4.86
CA TYR A 136 -7.56 13.94 -3.42
C TYR A 136 -7.59 15.21 -2.58
N GLN A 137 -8.77 15.54 -2.04
CA GLN A 137 -8.97 16.72 -1.19
C GLN A 137 -9.11 16.35 0.30
N SER A 138 -9.36 15.07 0.58
CA SER A 138 -9.59 14.56 1.92
C SER A 138 -9.12 13.11 2.07
N TYR A 139 -8.95 12.66 3.31
CA TYR A 139 -8.70 11.24 3.57
C TYR A 139 -9.85 10.34 3.09
N SER A 140 -11.09 10.86 3.08
CA SER A 140 -12.24 10.13 2.55
C SER A 140 -12.07 9.80 1.06
N ASP A 141 -11.49 10.71 0.27
CA ASP A 141 -11.20 10.46 -1.14
C ASP A 141 -10.20 9.30 -1.31
N ILE A 142 -9.14 9.26 -0.48
CA ILE A 142 -8.12 8.20 -0.54
C ILE A 142 -8.72 6.83 -0.29
N ILE A 143 -9.62 6.72 0.69
CA ILE A 143 -10.15 5.42 1.10
C ILE A 143 -11.36 4.97 0.27
N SER A 144 -11.95 5.83 -0.56
CA SER A 144 -13.20 5.52 -1.28
C SER A 144 -13.04 5.47 -2.81
N LYS A 145 -12.14 6.28 -3.39
CA LYS A 145 -12.01 6.38 -4.85
C LYS A 145 -11.17 5.26 -5.42
N HIS A 146 -11.65 4.63 -6.50
CA HIS A 146 -10.92 3.62 -7.27
C HIS A 146 -10.46 2.40 -6.45
N MET A 147 -11.12 2.12 -5.32
CA MET A 147 -10.84 0.92 -4.55
C MET A 147 -11.22 -0.31 -5.37
N LEU A 148 -10.31 -1.28 -5.42
CA LEU A 148 -10.59 -2.60 -5.96
C LEU A 148 -11.53 -3.33 -5.01
N ASP A 149 -12.53 -4.01 -5.56
CA ASP A 149 -13.38 -4.91 -4.78
C ASP A 149 -12.57 -6.16 -4.42
N LEU A 150 -12.46 -6.42 -3.13
CA LEU A 150 -11.74 -7.56 -2.58
C LEU A 150 -12.66 -8.74 -2.30
N LYS A 151 -13.98 -8.52 -2.28
CA LYS A 151 -14.93 -9.62 -2.11
C LYS A 151 -14.94 -10.45 -3.40
N PRO A 152 -14.80 -11.78 -3.29
CA PRO A 152 -14.87 -12.67 -4.44
C PRO A 152 -16.25 -12.69 -5.09
#